data_AF-A0A7S3IP32-F1
#
_entry.id   AF-A0A7S3IP32-F1
#
_cell.length_a   1.000
_cell.length_b   1.000
_cell.length_c   1.000
_cell.angle_alpha   90.00
_cell.angle_beta   90.00
_cell.angle_gamma   90.00
#
_symmetry.space_group_name_H-M   'P 1'
#
loop_
_entity.id
_entity.type
_entity.pdbx_description
1 polymer ?
#
loop_
_entity_poly.entity_id
_entity_poly.type
_entity_poly.pdbx_seq_one_letter_code
_entity_poly.pdbx_strand_id
1 'polypeptide(L)'
;MVSPFHYKRVCSLIEGAGGDIVIGGLSSGRLEMTAILNPDKGSKLMKEEIFGPVFPIIDFEEIQEAIDYVRYEQEKPLVVYYFGDKSGPNAKQVESETSSGAFVVNETIYQILNARLPFGGVG
;
A
#
# COMPACT_ATOMS: atom_id res chain seq x y z
N MET A 1 -17.75 -4.43 -0.23
CA MET A 1 -17.28 -5.21 0.95
C MET A 1 -18.01 -6.53 0.99
N VAL A 2 -17.33 -7.62 1.36
CA VAL A 2 -17.89 -8.99 1.30
C VAL A 2 -18.87 -9.32 2.45
N SER A 3 -18.85 -8.55 3.54
CA SER A 3 -19.85 -8.65 4.61
C SER A 3 -19.99 -7.33 5.39
N PRO A 4 -21.08 -7.15 6.18
CA PRO A 4 -21.25 -5.98 7.04
C PRO A 4 -20.14 -5.82 8.08
N PHE A 5 -19.53 -6.92 8.54
CA PHE A 5 -18.39 -6.88 9.44
C PHE A 5 -17.19 -6.21 8.78
N HIS A 6 -16.82 -6.62 7.56
CA HIS A 6 -15.70 -6.02 6.84
C HIS A 6 -15.95 -4.55 6.49
N TYR A 7 -17.19 -4.19 6.16
CA TYR A 7 -17.60 -2.79 5.97
C TYR A 7 -17.29 -1.96 7.23
N LYS A 8 -17.80 -2.38 8.39
CA LYS A 8 -17.57 -1.68 9.65
C LYS A 8 -16.07 -1.60 10.00
N ARG A 9 -15.31 -2.67 9.75
CA ARG A 9 -13.85 -2.67 9.97
C ARG A 9 -13.17 -1.57 9.17
N VAL A 10 -13.42 -1.50 7.85
CA VAL A 10 -12.78 -0.49 6.99
C VAL A 10 -13.23 0.93 7.36
N CYS A 11 -14.51 1.15 7.71
CA CYS A 11 -14.92 2.45 8.23
C CYS A 11 -14.14 2.85 9.48
N SER A 12 -13.93 1.90 10.40
CA SER A 12 -13.13 2.15 11.61
C SER A 12 -11.66 2.44 11.31
N LEU A 13 -11.09 1.84 10.26
CA LEU A 13 -9.74 2.17 9.80
C LEU A 13 -9.67 3.63 9.31
N ILE A 14 -10.66 4.08 8.54
CA ILE A 14 -10.73 5.46 8.02
C ILE A 14 -10.89 6.47 9.17
N GLU A 15 -11.83 6.23 10.09
CA GLU A 15 -12.10 7.13 11.22
C GLU A 15 -10.91 7.28 12.17
N GLY A 16 -10.11 6.22 12.33
CA GLY A 16 -8.92 6.19 13.17
C GLY A 16 -7.60 6.45 12.45
N ALA A 17 -7.63 6.82 11.16
CA ALA A 17 -6.44 6.94 10.33
C ALA A 17 -5.56 8.14 10.72
N GLY A 18 -6.17 9.25 11.15
CA GLY A 18 -5.53 10.56 11.13
C GLY A 18 -5.28 11.03 9.69
N GLY A 19 -4.46 12.08 9.53
CA GLY A 19 -4.15 12.66 8.21
C GLY A 19 -5.33 13.34 7.53
N ASP A 20 -5.15 13.67 6.25
CA ASP A 20 -6.10 14.44 5.45
C ASP A 20 -6.78 13.55 4.42
N ILE A 21 -8.12 13.49 4.45
CA ILE A 21 -8.89 12.85 3.38
C ILE A 21 -8.88 13.76 2.17
N VAL A 22 -8.16 13.36 1.12
CA VAL A 22 -8.02 14.16 -0.12
C VAL A 22 -8.97 13.72 -1.23
N ILE A 23 -9.48 12.47 -1.16
CA ILE A 23 -10.50 11.94 -2.08
C ILE A 23 -11.47 11.07 -1.27
N GLY A 24 -12.76 11.16 -1.56
CA GLY A 24 -13.79 10.25 -1.04
C GLY A 24 -14.15 10.52 0.42
N GLY A 25 -14.11 9.47 1.25
CA GLY A 25 -14.53 9.48 2.64
C GLY A 25 -15.78 8.64 2.90
N LEU A 26 -16.32 8.78 4.11
CA LEU A 26 -17.53 8.06 4.53
C LEU A 26 -18.77 8.83 4.09
N SER A 27 -19.25 8.56 2.86
CA SER A 27 -20.46 9.17 2.33
C SER A 27 -21.53 8.13 2.00
N SER A 28 -22.80 8.48 2.20
CA SER A 28 -23.96 7.77 1.62
C SER A 28 -24.11 6.26 1.93
N GLY A 29 -23.62 5.79 3.09
CA GLY A 29 -23.78 4.39 3.51
C GLY A 29 -23.02 3.37 2.66
N ARG A 30 -22.08 3.81 1.82
CA ARG A 30 -21.19 2.97 1.02
C ARG A 30 -19.75 3.39 1.25
N LEU A 31 -18.81 2.47 1.03
CA LEU A 31 -17.39 2.78 1.04
C LEU A 31 -17.00 3.23 -0.36
N GLU A 32 -16.73 4.52 -0.52
CA GLU A 32 -16.14 5.09 -1.72
C GLU A 32 -14.62 4.93 -1.69
N MET A 33 -13.99 5.08 -2.86
CA MET A 33 -12.53 5.12 -2.93
C MET A 33 -12.03 6.29 -2.10
N THR A 34 -11.27 6.00 -1.04
CA THR A 34 -10.84 6.99 -0.07
C THR A 34 -9.32 7.09 -0.10
N ALA A 35 -8.79 8.26 -0.44
CA ALA A 35 -7.36 8.53 -0.37
C ALA A 35 -7.07 9.42 0.85
N ILE A 36 -6.10 9.02 1.66
CA ILE A 36 -5.74 9.71 2.89
C ILE A 36 -4.26 10.08 2.78
N LEU A 37 -3.99 11.38 2.79
CA LEU A 37 -2.64 11.93 2.77
C LEU A 37 -2.09 12.00 4.19
N ASN A 38 -0.88 11.49 4.36
CA ASN A 38 -0.11 11.47 5.59
C ASN A 38 -0.92 11.01 6.82
N PRO A 39 -1.55 9.82 6.76
CA PRO A 39 -2.19 9.23 7.94
C PRO A 39 -1.15 8.99 9.05
N ASP A 40 -1.63 8.87 10.28
CA ASP A 40 -0.79 8.51 11.41
C ASP A 40 -0.19 7.11 11.17
N LYS A 41 1.14 7.03 11.07
CA LYS A 41 1.90 5.77 10.93
C LYS A 41 1.63 4.80 12.09
N GLY A 42 1.22 5.31 13.25
CA GLY A 42 0.81 4.51 14.41
C GLY A 42 -0.59 3.89 14.30
N SER A 43 -1.41 4.35 13.37
CA SER A 43 -2.82 3.95 13.22
C SER A 43 -2.97 2.50 12.77
N LYS A 44 -4.16 1.94 12.97
CA LYS A 44 -4.50 0.60 12.46
C LYS A 44 -4.50 0.53 10.94
N LEU A 45 -4.87 1.64 10.27
CA LEU A 45 -4.84 1.72 8.81
C LEU A 45 -3.45 1.41 8.25
N MET A 46 -2.40 1.86 8.95
CA MET A 46 -1.00 1.72 8.51
C MET A 46 -0.32 0.43 9.00
N LYS A 47 -0.99 -0.36 9.84
CA LYS A 47 -0.45 -1.58 10.46
C LYS A 47 -1.16 -2.86 10.03
N GLU A 48 -2.37 -2.75 9.51
CA GLU A 48 -3.19 -3.89 9.10
C GLU A 48 -3.42 -3.89 7.59
N GLU A 49 -3.60 -5.07 7.00
CA GLU A 49 -4.04 -5.17 5.61
C GLU A 49 -5.47 -4.61 5.46
N ILE A 50 -5.63 -3.65 4.55
CA ILE A 50 -6.86 -2.87 4.41
C ILE A 50 -7.99 -3.69 3.79
N PHE A 51 -7.72 -4.46 2.73
CA PHE A 51 -8.71 -5.21 1.96
C PHE A 51 -10.00 -4.42 1.66
N GLY A 52 -9.83 -3.16 1.25
CA GLY A 52 -10.90 -2.21 1.02
C GLY A 52 -10.43 -1.06 0.14
N PRO A 53 -11.35 -0.19 -0.30
CA PRO A 53 -11.05 0.89 -1.23
C PRO A 53 -10.44 2.09 -0.50
N VAL A 54 -9.35 1.87 0.27
CA VAL A 54 -8.64 2.93 0.99
C VAL A 54 -7.18 2.93 0.53
N PHE A 55 -6.66 4.10 0.17
CA PHE A 55 -5.31 4.30 -0.34
C PHE A 55 -4.57 5.33 0.51
N PRO A 56 -3.80 4.86 1.50
CA PRO A 56 -2.86 5.69 2.24
C PRO A 56 -1.78 6.26 1.31
N ILE A 57 -1.48 7.54 1.45
CA ILE A 57 -0.41 8.22 0.72
C ILE A 57 0.53 8.81 1.77
N ILE A 58 1.82 8.48 1.67
CA ILE A 58 2.88 9.07 2.49
C ILE A 58 3.80 9.82 1.52
N ASP A 59 4.04 11.10 1.77
CA ASP A 59 5.06 11.86 1.07
C ASP A 59 6.46 11.53 1.60
N PHE A 60 7.46 11.72 0.75
CA PHE A 60 8.86 11.59 1.09
C PHE A 60 9.67 12.51 0.19
N GLU A 61 10.83 12.96 0.65
CA GLU A 61 11.72 13.79 -0.15
C GLU A 61 12.73 12.93 -0.90
N GLU A 62 13.30 11.94 -0.21
CA GLU A 62 14.30 11.03 -0.76
C GLU A 62 13.80 9.58 -0.82
N ILE A 63 14.18 8.85 -1.86
CA ILE A 63 13.74 7.46 -2.06
C ILE A 63 14.12 6.55 -0.89
N GLN A 64 15.21 6.88 -0.18
CA GLN A 64 15.67 6.13 0.99
C GLN A 64 14.62 6.14 2.11
N GLU A 65 13.88 7.23 2.30
CA GLU A 65 12.86 7.31 3.34
C GLU A 65 11.72 6.32 3.08
N ALA A 66 11.30 6.17 1.83
CA ALA A 66 10.30 5.19 1.43
C ALA A 66 10.82 3.75 1.58
N ILE A 67 12.08 3.51 1.23
CA ILE A 67 12.74 2.21 1.41
C ILE A 67 12.81 1.85 2.89
N ASP A 68 13.28 2.76 3.74
CA ASP A 68 13.41 2.54 5.18
C ASP A 68 12.04 2.31 5.84
N TYR A 69 11.01 3.04 5.41
CA TYR A 69 9.64 2.82 5.84
C TYR A 69 9.17 1.38 5.52
N VAL A 70 9.35 0.93 4.29
CA VAL A 70 8.98 -0.44 3.87
C VAL A 70 9.79 -1.51 4.63
N ARG A 71 11.06 -1.24 4.93
CA ARG A 71 11.97 -2.23 5.57
C ARG A 71 11.77 -2.35 7.08
N TYR A 72 11.54 -1.24 7.77
CA TYR A 72 11.62 -1.17 9.22
C TYR A 72 10.28 -0.94 9.90
N GLU A 73 9.32 -0.32 9.22
CA GLU A 73 8.01 0.00 9.78
C GLU A 73 6.89 -0.91 9.28
N GLN A 74 7.15 -1.78 8.30
CA GLN A 74 6.16 -2.67 7.69
C GLN A 74 6.62 -4.13 7.69
N GLU A 75 5.65 -5.06 7.68
CA GLU A 75 5.94 -6.46 7.38
C GLU A 75 6.30 -6.62 5.90
N LYS A 76 7.06 -7.67 5.55
CA LYS A 76 7.48 -7.92 4.16
C LYS A 76 6.25 -8.05 3.25
N PRO A 77 6.07 -7.13 2.29
CA PRO A 77 4.89 -7.15 1.45
C PRO A 77 4.95 -8.30 0.45
N LEU A 78 3.78 -8.74 0.00
CA LEU A 78 3.68 -9.70 -1.10
C LEU A 78 4.27 -9.13 -2.39
N VAL A 79 4.05 -7.84 -2.65
CA VAL A 79 4.53 -7.16 -3.87
C VAL A 79 4.92 -5.73 -3.56
N VAL A 80 6.02 -5.28 -4.15
CA VAL A 80 6.37 -3.86 -4.25
C VAL A 80 6.14 -3.40 -5.69
N TYR A 81 5.34 -2.34 -5.84
CA TYR A 81 5.10 -1.67 -7.12
C TYR A 81 5.91 -0.38 -7.19
N TYR A 82 6.78 -0.27 -8.19
CA TYR A 82 7.57 0.94 -8.43
C TYR A 82 7.11 1.62 -9.72
N PHE A 83 6.82 2.91 -9.64
CA PHE A 83 6.47 3.73 -10.80
C PHE A 83 7.55 4.79 -11.03
N GLY A 84 8.26 4.68 -12.16
CA GLY A 84 9.38 5.56 -12.50
C GLY A 84 10.25 5.01 -13.63
N ASP A 85 11.45 5.57 -13.78
CA ASP A 85 12.43 5.05 -14.75
C ASP A 85 12.92 3.66 -14.32
N LYS A 86 12.53 2.64 -15.09
CA LYS A 86 12.90 1.23 -14.88
C LYS A 86 14.42 1.00 -14.91
N SER A 87 15.15 1.80 -15.66
CA SER A 87 16.61 1.70 -15.79
C SER A 87 17.39 2.58 -14.83
N GLY A 88 16.67 3.46 -14.12
CA GLY A 88 17.22 4.47 -13.23
C GLY A 88 17.79 3.89 -11.92
N PRO A 89 18.58 4.70 -11.20
CA PRO A 89 19.19 4.29 -9.94
C PRO A 89 18.15 3.92 -8.87
N ASN A 90 17.05 4.68 -8.78
CA ASN A 90 16.02 4.46 -7.76
C ASN A 90 15.32 3.09 -7.91
N ALA A 91 15.02 2.65 -9.14
CA ALA A 91 14.40 1.35 -9.37
C ALA A 91 15.28 0.21 -8.85
N LYS A 92 16.58 0.24 -9.18
CA LYS A 92 17.57 -0.74 -8.72
C LYS A 92 17.74 -0.70 -7.22
N GLN A 93 17.74 0.49 -6.64
CA GLN A 93 17.89 0.66 -5.21
C GLN A 93 16.71 0.04 -4.46
N VAL A 94 15.47 0.40 -4.82
CA VAL A 94 14.26 -0.16 -4.21
C VAL A 94 14.22 -1.69 -4.36
N GLU A 95 14.54 -2.23 -5.54
CA GLU A 95 14.61 -3.67 -5.78
C GLU A 95 15.65 -4.37 -4.89
N SER A 96 16.82 -3.76 -4.70
CA SER A 96 17.93 -4.36 -3.94
C SER A 96 17.80 -4.22 -2.43
N GLU A 97 17.11 -3.19 -1.95
CA GLU A 97 17.03 -2.87 -0.53
C GLU A 97 15.71 -3.29 0.12
N THR A 98 14.66 -3.53 -0.65
CA THR A 98 13.39 -4.07 -0.12
C THR A 98 13.30 -5.59 -0.30
N SER A 99 12.46 -6.24 0.50
CA SER A 99 12.21 -7.68 0.39
C SER A 99 10.71 -7.91 0.19
N SER A 100 10.35 -8.55 -0.92
CA SER A 100 8.97 -8.86 -1.27
C SER A 100 8.90 -10.12 -2.14
N GLY A 101 7.69 -10.67 -2.26
CA GLY A 101 7.43 -11.82 -3.14
C GLY A 101 7.64 -11.51 -4.63
N ALA A 102 7.34 -10.27 -5.02
CA ALA A 102 7.57 -9.76 -6.36
C ALA A 102 7.88 -8.26 -6.35
N PHE A 103 8.79 -7.84 -7.22
CA PHE A 103 9.03 -6.44 -7.54
C PHE A 103 8.55 -6.16 -8.97
N VAL A 104 7.62 -5.22 -9.14
CA VAL A 104 6.99 -4.94 -10.43
C VAL A 104 7.13 -3.45 -10.73
N VAL A 105 7.57 -3.15 -11.95
CA VAL A 105 7.84 -1.77 -12.41
C VAL A 105 6.81 -1.34 -13.45
N ASN A 106 6.18 -0.18 -13.22
CA ASN A 106 5.22 0.49 -14.11
C ASN A 106 3.98 -0.35 -14.47
N GLU A 107 3.67 -1.34 -13.66
CA GLU A 107 2.50 -2.21 -13.81
C GLU A 107 1.96 -2.58 -12.42
N THR A 108 0.71 -3.02 -12.36
CA THR A 108 0.11 -3.58 -11.14
C THR A 108 -0.47 -4.96 -11.42
N ILE A 109 -0.59 -5.80 -10.40
CA ILE A 109 -1.29 -7.09 -10.46
C ILE A 109 -0.63 -8.12 -11.43
N TYR A 110 0.42 -7.75 -12.17
CA TYR A 110 1.02 -8.58 -13.22
C TYR A 110 1.50 -9.95 -12.72
N GLN A 111 1.96 -10.02 -11.48
CA GLN A 111 2.44 -11.24 -10.84
C GLN A 111 1.36 -12.34 -10.71
N ILE A 112 0.06 -11.98 -10.72
CA ILE A 112 -1.04 -12.98 -10.77
C ILE A 112 -1.60 -13.18 -12.18
N LEU A 113 -1.40 -12.23 -13.09
CA LEU A 113 -1.94 -12.30 -14.45
C LEU A 113 -1.11 -13.23 -15.35
N ASN A 114 0.18 -13.39 -15.05
CA ASN A 114 1.07 -14.27 -15.80
C ASN A 114 1.22 -15.63 -15.09
N ALA A 115 0.51 -16.64 -15.60
CA ALA A 115 0.54 -18.00 -15.05
C ALA A 115 1.91 -18.69 -15.10
N ARG A 116 2.93 -18.11 -15.76
CA ARG A 116 4.30 -18.63 -15.79
C ARG A 116 5.20 -18.00 -14.73
N LEU A 117 4.75 -16.95 -14.05
CA LEU A 117 5.49 -16.37 -12.94
C LEU A 117 5.12 -17.08 -11.64
N PRO A 118 6.09 -17.33 -10.74
CA PRO A 118 5.76 -17.80 -9.40
C PRO A 118 4.97 -16.72 -8.67
N PHE A 119 3.99 -17.16 -7.87
CA PHE A 119 3.21 -16.29 -7.01
C PHE A 119 3.30 -16.78 -5.56
N GLY A 120 3.84 -15.94 -4.68
CA GLY A 120 4.03 -16.25 -3.28
C GLY A 120 4.78 -15.12 -2.56
N GLY A 121 4.65 -15.07 -1.23
CA GLY A 121 5.34 -14.08 -0.40
C GLY A 121 6.69 -14.57 0.09
N VAL A 122 7.35 -13.70 0.87
CA VAL A 122 8.61 -13.98 1.57
C VAL A 122 8.43 -13.62 3.05
N GLY A 123 8.97 -14.46 3.94
CA GLY A 123 8.97 -14.25 5.40
C GLY A 123 10.28 -13.65 5.87
#